data_AF-A0A0S7X9Y2-F1
#
_entry.id   AF-A0A0S7X9Y2-F1
#
_cell.length_a   1.000
_cell.length_b   1.000
_cell.length_c   1.000
_cell.angle_alpha   90.00
_cell.angle_beta   90.00
_cell.angle_gamma   90.00
#
_symmetry.space_group_name_H-M   'P 1'
#
loop_
_entity.id
_entity.type
_entity.pdbx_description
1 polymer ?
#
loop_
_entity_poly.entity_id
_entity_poly.type
_entity_poly.pdbx_seq_one_letter_code
_entity_poly.pdbx_strand_id
1 'polypeptide(L)'
;MTSINSFLEKHKDEHIHIRRPVELDDVGALTAQADETVVFENIEGYPGFRLVDNLFCNRKVQARVLGCEPSEVVKCLAEVLRRGPHPLEESDGGPCQEEVFLGDDVDLGKIPIVRHTAKDPYPYSTSFVVHQDPETGEYNQMFPRCGVLSRNEMVASFVTATANRILAKHRTAGTKMPQAIVIGTHPAWELVGCYSYPHSGWWEFELFEAVTGEVGVVTKCKTIDLVVPVEASIVIEGYVNPTRTAQDGPSPGPTMLYT
;
A
#
# COMPACT_ATOMS: atom_id res chain seq x y z
N MET A 1 -0.36 -18.96 4.50
CA MET A 1 -0.99 -17.68 4.09
C MET A 1 0.11 -16.67 3.89
N THR A 2 0.07 -15.98 2.76
CA THR A 2 1.08 -15.02 2.31
C THR A 2 0.70 -13.63 2.85
N SER A 3 1.00 -13.36 4.11
CA SER A 3 0.71 -12.09 4.79
C SER A 3 1.99 -11.30 5.10
N ILE A 4 1.84 -10.03 5.50
CA ILE A 4 2.99 -9.27 6.01
C ILE A 4 3.57 -9.94 7.26
N ASN A 5 2.73 -10.48 8.14
CA ASN A 5 3.18 -11.13 9.38
C ASN A 5 3.98 -12.40 9.09
N SER A 6 3.55 -13.23 8.12
CA SER A 6 4.31 -14.41 7.73
C SER A 6 5.64 -14.05 7.07
N PHE A 7 5.68 -12.97 6.29
CA PHE A 7 6.91 -12.46 5.68
C PHE A 7 7.91 -12.01 6.75
N LEU A 8 7.45 -11.21 7.71
CA LEU A 8 8.31 -10.71 8.80
C LEU A 8 8.83 -11.84 9.69
N GLU A 9 8.01 -12.85 9.99
CA GLU A 9 8.47 -14.01 10.78
C GLU A 9 9.51 -14.84 10.01
N LYS A 10 9.32 -15.04 8.70
CA LYS A 10 10.26 -15.78 7.84
C LYS A 10 11.65 -15.12 7.80
N HIS A 11 11.71 -13.80 7.89
CA HIS A 11 12.94 -13.00 7.78
C HIS A 11 13.30 -12.26 9.09
N LYS A 12 12.80 -12.72 10.24
CA LYS A 12 12.91 -12.01 11.53
C LYS A 12 14.33 -11.66 11.96
N ASP A 13 15.31 -12.51 11.64
CA ASP A 13 16.71 -12.29 12.01
C ASP A 13 17.41 -11.28 11.09
N GLU A 14 16.71 -10.82 10.05
CA GLU A 14 17.18 -9.89 9.04
C GLU A 14 16.49 -8.50 9.14
N HIS A 15 15.72 -8.28 10.21
CA HIS A 15 14.99 -7.04 10.46
C HIS A 15 15.49 -6.37 11.75
N ILE A 16 15.41 -5.05 11.79
CA ILE A 16 15.66 -4.28 13.01
C ILE A 16 14.36 -4.25 13.82
N HIS A 17 14.30 -4.97 14.93
CA HIS A 17 13.14 -4.97 15.82
C HIS A 17 13.32 -3.94 16.95
N ILE A 18 12.49 -2.89 16.95
CA ILE A 18 12.40 -1.90 18.02
C ILE A 18 11.28 -2.33 18.97
N ARG A 19 11.67 -2.91 20.11
CA ARG A 19 10.74 -3.47 21.11
C ARG A 19 10.31 -2.48 22.19
N ARG A 20 11.09 -1.42 22.40
CA ARG A 20 10.72 -0.35 23.33
C ARG A 20 9.53 0.43 22.76
N PRO A 21 8.65 1.00 23.60
CA PRO A 21 7.64 1.95 23.15
C PRO A 21 8.28 3.08 22.34
N VAL A 22 7.60 3.49 21.26
CA VAL A 22 8.01 4.57 20.37
C VAL A 22 6.84 5.53 20.16
N GLU A 23 7.08 6.82 20.37
CA GLU A 23 6.12 7.86 20.00
C GLU A 23 5.93 7.89 18.46
N LEU A 24 4.69 8.04 18.00
CA LEU A 24 4.40 7.99 16.56
C LEU A 24 5.17 9.02 15.74
N ASP A 25 5.44 10.20 16.32
CA ASP A 25 6.21 11.28 15.69
C ASP A 25 7.70 10.96 15.54
N ASP A 26 8.25 10.01 16.30
CA ASP A 26 9.65 9.58 16.21
C ASP A 26 9.87 8.54 15.09
N VAL A 27 8.81 7.88 14.62
CA VAL A 27 8.90 6.78 13.64
C VAL A 27 9.64 7.22 12.38
N GLY A 28 9.28 8.37 11.80
CA GLY A 28 9.90 8.87 10.58
C GLY A 28 11.41 9.10 10.72
N ALA A 29 11.86 9.64 11.85
CA ALA A 29 13.27 9.87 12.13
C ALA A 29 14.05 8.57 12.36
N LEU A 30 13.42 7.57 12.99
CA LEU A 30 14.02 6.25 13.21
C LEU A 30 14.12 5.45 11.91
N THR A 31 13.08 5.46 11.07
CA THR A 31 13.11 4.85 9.73
C THR A 31 14.21 5.47 8.87
N ALA A 32 14.36 6.79 8.89
CA ALA A 32 15.37 7.49 8.08
C ALA A 32 16.83 7.17 8.46
N GLN A 33 17.06 6.67 9.68
CA GLN A 33 18.39 6.26 10.15
C GLN A 33 18.70 4.78 9.87
N ALA A 34 17.69 4.00 9.51
CA ALA A 34 17.83 2.57 9.27
C ALA A 34 18.20 2.28 7.80
N ASP A 35 19.12 1.35 7.61
CA ASP A 35 19.52 0.84 6.30
C ASP A 35 18.89 -0.52 5.98
N GLU A 36 18.10 -1.09 6.90
CA GLU A 36 17.35 -2.34 6.75
C GLU A 36 15.85 -2.12 7.07
N THR A 37 15.03 -3.15 6.88
CA THR A 37 13.62 -3.17 7.31
C THR A 37 13.52 -2.98 8.82
N VAL A 38 12.69 -2.05 9.27
CA VAL A 38 12.45 -1.78 10.70
C VAL A 38 11.04 -2.23 11.07
N VAL A 39 10.94 -2.96 12.18
CA VAL A 39 9.68 -3.36 12.80
C VAL A 39 9.58 -2.72 14.18
N PHE A 40 8.59 -1.84 14.34
CA PHE A 40 8.21 -1.24 15.61
C PHE A 40 7.14 -2.10 16.27
N GLU A 41 7.49 -2.77 17.36
CA GLU A 41 6.59 -3.72 18.03
C GLU A 41 5.60 -3.03 18.99
N ASN A 42 5.86 -1.78 19.36
CA ASN A 42 5.06 -1.03 20.32
C ASN A 42 5.03 0.46 19.96
N ILE A 43 3.87 0.93 19.51
CA ILE A 43 3.62 2.35 19.21
C ILE A 43 2.79 2.96 20.35
N GLU A 44 3.31 4.03 20.95
CA GLU A 44 2.62 4.72 22.03
C GLU A 44 1.28 5.29 21.57
N GLY A 45 0.23 5.08 22.37
CA GLY A 45 -1.14 5.50 22.03
C GLY A 45 -1.90 4.53 21.12
N TYR A 46 -1.24 3.51 20.56
CA TYR A 46 -1.84 2.56 19.60
C TYR A 46 -1.60 1.10 20.04
N PRO A 47 -2.18 0.66 21.19
CA PRO A 47 -1.98 -0.69 21.68
C PRO A 47 -2.48 -1.74 20.69
N GLY A 48 -1.70 -2.80 20.50
CA GLY A 48 -2.02 -3.89 19.56
C GLY A 48 -1.56 -3.62 18.13
N PHE A 49 -1.23 -2.37 17.77
CA PHE A 49 -0.62 -2.08 16.49
C PHE A 49 0.89 -2.29 16.52
N ARG A 50 1.40 -2.80 15.39
CA ARG A 50 2.81 -2.80 15.04
C ARG A 50 2.96 -2.02 13.74
N LEU A 51 4.14 -1.46 13.53
CA LEU A 51 4.46 -0.74 12.30
C LEU A 51 5.71 -1.34 11.66
N VAL A 52 5.69 -1.47 10.34
CA VAL A 52 6.85 -1.88 9.55
C VAL A 52 7.11 -0.85 8.47
N ASP A 53 8.38 -0.58 8.22
CA ASP A 53 8.84 0.33 7.17
C ASP A 53 10.12 -0.20 6.52
N ASN A 54 10.59 0.46 5.45
CA ASN A 54 11.78 0.08 4.69
C ASN A 54 11.71 -1.33 4.08
N LEU A 55 10.54 -1.71 3.54
CA LEU A 55 10.34 -3.01 2.84
C LEU A 55 11.04 -3.08 1.47
N PHE A 56 11.58 -1.98 0.95
CA PHE A 56 12.27 -1.92 -0.34
C PHE A 56 13.51 -1.00 -0.37
N CYS A 57 14.08 -0.66 0.80
CA CYS A 57 15.13 0.37 0.93
C CYS A 57 16.47 0.03 0.27
N ASN A 58 16.76 -1.26 0.03
CA ASN A 58 18.02 -1.70 -0.59
C ASN A 58 17.85 -3.05 -1.34
N ARG A 59 18.92 -3.50 -2.02
CA ARG A 59 18.92 -4.76 -2.79
C ARG A 59 18.77 -6.02 -1.94
N LYS A 60 19.25 -6.02 -0.70
CA LYS A 60 19.06 -7.16 0.22
C LYS A 60 17.60 -7.35 0.57
N VAL A 61 16.91 -6.26 0.93
CA VAL A 61 15.47 -6.33 1.26
C VAL A 61 14.67 -6.78 0.04
N GLN A 62 14.96 -6.23 -1.14
CA GLN A 62 14.32 -6.65 -2.40
C GLN A 62 14.57 -8.14 -2.70
N ALA A 63 15.78 -8.63 -2.45
CA ALA A 63 16.13 -10.04 -2.61
C ALA A 63 15.30 -10.97 -1.73
N ARG A 64 14.98 -10.56 -0.48
CA ARG A 64 14.10 -11.33 0.42
C ARG A 64 12.72 -11.54 -0.19
N VAL A 65 12.14 -10.48 -0.76
CA VAL A 65 10.82 -10.53 -1.43
C VAL A 65 10.85 -11.47 -2.64
N LEU A 66 11.94 -11.46 -3.41
CA LEU A 66 12.11 -12.27 -4.62
C LEU A 66 12.62 -13.70 -4.35
N GLY A 67 13.03 -14.00 -3.11
CA GLY A 67 13.66 -15.28 -2.77
C GLY A 67 14.97 -15.53 -3.51
N CYS A 68 15.80 -14.49 -3.69
CA CYS A 68 17.05 -14.57 -4.45
C CYS A 68 18.23 -13.91 -3.72
N GLU A 69 19.43 -14.02 -4.31
CA GLU A 69 20.60 -13.26 -3.83
C GLU A 69 20.49 -11.77 -4.21
N PRO A 70 21.04 -10.84 -3.41
CA PRO A 70 20.99 -9.39 -3.70
C PRO A 70 21.58 -9.01 -5.07
N SER A 71 22.58 -9.75 -5.56
CA SER A 71 23.19 -9.55 -6.88
C SER A 71 22.28 -9.98 -8.04
N GLU A 72 21.31 -10.85 -7.79
CA GLU A 72 20.45 -11.45 -8.81
C GLU A 72 19.09 -10.74 -8.93
N VAL A 73 18.79 -9.73 -8.09
CA VAL A 73 17.49 -9.03 -8.05
C VAL A 73 16.98 -8.62 -9.43
N VAL A 74 17.83 -7.99 -10.26
CA VAL A 74 17.44 -7.54 -11.61
C VAL A 74 17.06 -8.70 -12.51
N LYS A 75 17.82 -9.80 -12.46
CA LYS A 75 17.55 -11.01 -13.23
C LYS A 75 16.26 -11.67 -12.75
N CYS A 76 16.05 -11.79 -11.44
CA CYS A 76 14.83 -12.35 -10.88
C CYS A 76 13.58 -11.54 -11.26
N LEU A 77 13.67 -10.21 -11.27
CA LEU A 77 12.59 -9.36 -11.79
C LEU A 77 12.30 -9.65 -13.27
N ALA A 78 13.32 -9.85 -14.10
CA ALA A 78 13.12 -10.25 -15.49
C ALA A 78 12.46 -11.63 -15.61
N GLU A 79 12.79 -12.59 -14.73
CA GLU A 79 12.12 -13.89 -14.69
C GLU A 79 10.64 -13.78 -14.28
N VAL A 80 10.30 -12.93 -13.31
CA VAL A 80 8.91 -12.65 -12.93
C VAL A 80 8.11 -12.19 -14.16
N LEU A 81 8.67 -11.27 -14.94
CA LEU A 81 8.02 -10.79 -16.17
C LEU A 81 7.90 -11.87 -17.24
N ARG A 82 8.85 -12.81 -17.33
CA ARG A 82 8.77 -13.95 -18.27
C ARG A 82 7.73 -14.98 -17.85
N ARG A 83 7.54 -15.19 -16.54
CA ARG A 83 6.47 -16.06 -16.00
C ARG A 83 5.09 -15.47 -16.29
N GLY A 84 4.97 -14.14 -16.25
CA GLY A 84 3.75 -13.44 -16.60
C GLY A 84 2.63 -13.55 -15.56
N PRO A 85 1.45 -12.98 -15.85
CA PRO A 85 0.32 -12.95 -14.94
C PRO A 85 -0.30 -14.33 -14.73
N HIS A 86 -0.81 -14.57 -13.53
CA HIS A 86 -1.55 -15.75 -13.10
C HIS A 86 -2.91 -15.30 -12.54
N PRO A 87 -4.00 -16.06 -12.76
CA PRO A 87 -5.31 -15.71 -12.23
C PRO A 87 -5.31 -15.59 -10.71
N LEU A 88 -6.02 -14.59 -10.20
CA LEU A 88 -6.28 -14.43 -8.77
C LEU A 88 -7.42 -15.36 -8.34
N GLU A 89 -7.36 -15.85 -7.10
CA GLU A 89 -8.48 -16.51 -6.44
C GLU A 89 -9.34 -15.48 -5.72
N GLU A 90 -10.66 -15.57 -5.90
CA GLU A 90 -11.62 -14.75 -5.15
C GLU A 90 -12.13 -15.52 -3.93
N SER A 91 -12.07 -14.88 -2.76
CA SER A 91 -12.60 -15.38 -1.50
C SER A 91 -13.80 -14.56 -1.02
N ASP A 92 -14.76 -15.22 -0.38
CA ASP A 92 -15.89 -14.59 0.31
C ASP A 92 -15.45 -14.11 1.72
N GLY A 93 -14.68 -13.02 1.71
CA GLY A 93 -14.04 -12.43 2.87
C GLY A 93 -12.60 -12.90 3.11
N GLY A 94 -12.03 -12.43 4.21
CA GLY A 94 -10.66 -12.72 4.61
C GLY A 94 -10.27 -12.04 5.92
N PRO A 95 -9.05 -12.29 6.43
CA PRO A 95 -8.53 -11.66 7.64
C PRO A 95 -8.65 -10.13 7.66
N CYS A 96 -8.52 -9.48 6.50
CA CYS A 96 -8.68 -8.03 6.35
C CYS A 96 -10.08 -7.48 6.69
N GLN A 97 -11.04 -8.36 6.99
CA GLN A 97 -12.43 -8.02 7.29
C GLN A 97 -12.92 -8.58 8.64
N GLU A 98 -12.00 -9.01 9.51
CA GLU A 98 -12.34 -9.47 10.87
C GLU A 98 -12.99 -8.35 11.71
N GLU A 99 -12.54 -7.10 11.52
CA GLU A 99 -13.14 -5.91 12.11
C GLU A 99 -13.55 -4.93 11.01
N VAL A 100 -14.82 -4.50 11.03
CA VAL A 100 -15.37 -3.57 10.04
C VAL A 100 -16.05 -2.40 10.75
N PHE A 101 -15.55 -1.18 10.50
CA PHE A 101 -16.10 0.06 11.03
C PHE A 101 -16.79 0.83 9.91
N LEU A 102 -18.08 1.15 10.06
CA LEU A 102 -18.89 1.81 9.03
C LEU A 102 -19.49 3.11 9.54
N GLY A 103 -19.75 4.06 8.64
CA GLY A 103 -20.44 5.31 8.95
C GLY A 103 -19.77 6.08 10.10
N ASP A 104 -20.51 6.30 11.18
CA ASP A 104 -20.04 7.05 12.35
C ASP A 104 -18.99 6.31 13.19
N ASP A 105 -18.73 5.03 12.94
CA ASP A 105 -17.67 4.29 13.64
C ASP A 105 -16.28 4.50 13.03
N VAL A 106 -16.23 5.02 11.79
CA VAL A 106 -15.00 5.28 11.02
C VAL A 106 -14.20 6.41 11.66
N ASP A 107 -12.99 6.09 12.13
CA ASP A 107 -12.08 7.05 12.73
C ASP A 107 -10.63 6.76 12.35
N LEU A 108 -10.08 7.56 11.44
CA LEU A 108 -8.69 7.49 10.99
C LEU A 108 -7.70 7.76 12.14
N GLY A 109 -8.13 8.38 13.24
CA GLY A 109 -7.29 8.59 14.42
C GLY A 109 -7.03 7.31 15.22
N LYS A 110 -7.75 6.21 14.97
CA LYS A 110 -7.56 4.91 15.64
C LYS A 110 -6.39 4.10 15.07
N ILE A 111 -5.87 4.47 13.90
CA ILE A 111 -4.76 3.79 13.22
C ILE A 111 -3.49 4.65 13.27
N PRO A 112 -2.30 4.07 13.46
CA PRO A 112 -1.05 4.80 13.60
C PRO A 112 -0.50 5.29 12.25
N ILE A 113 -1.19 6.24 11.62
CA ILE A 113 -0.70 6.87 10.37
C ILE A 113 0.42 7.85 10.72
N VAL A 114 1.59 7.66 10.12
CA VAL A 114 2.83 8.37 10.47
C VAL A 114 2.92 9.75 9.79
N ARG A 115 3.38 10.75 10.54
CA ARG A 115 3.96 11.97 9.98
C ARG A 115 5.47 11.75 9.82
N HIS A 116 5.95 11.68 8.57
CA HIS A 116 7.32 11.23 8.29
C HIS A 116 8.34 12.35 8.51
N THR A 117 7.94 13.61 8.31
CA THR A 117 8.80 14.77 8.49
C THR A 117 8.08 15.90 9.21
N ALA A 118 8.84 16.75 9.91
CA ALA A 118 8.29 17.91 10.60
C ALA A 118 7.62 18.95 9.65
N LYS A 119 7.86 18.86 8.34
CA LYS A 119 7.26 19.74 7.33
C LYS A 119 6.01 19.15 6.69
N ASP A 120 5.72 17.87 6.91
CA ASP A 120 4.52 17.24 6.38
C ASP A 120 3.27 17.87 7.06
N PRO A 121 2.33 18.44 6.29
CA PRO A 121 1.17 19.11 6.87
C PRO A 121 0.24 18.13 7.60
N TYR A 122 0.22 16.87 7.18
CA TYR A 122 -0.63 15.81 7.74
C TYR A 122 0.19 14.56 8.04
N PRO A 123 -0.33 13.63 8.84
CA PRO A 123 0.07 12.23 8.78
C PRO A 123 -0.35 11.64 7.43
N TYR A 124 0.48 10.78 6.85
CA TYR A 124 0.26 10.21 5.51
C TYR A 124 0.29 8.68 5.52
N SER A 125 -0.72 8.07 4.91
CA SER A 125 -0.59 6.71 4.39
C SER A 125 0.20 6.77 3.09
N THR A 126 1.23 5.93 2.98
CA THR A 126 2.13 5.82 1.82
C THR A 126 1.99 4.48 1.09
N SER A 127 1.06 3.63 1.54
CA SER A 127 0.74 2.35 0.89
C SER A 127 -0.03 2.55 -0.41
N PHE A 128 -0.15 1.48 -1.21
CA PHE A 128 -0.85 1.56 -2.47
C PHE A 128 -2.37 1.73 -2.30
N VAL A 129 -2.98 2.21 -3.38
CA VAL A 129 -4.42 2.26 -3.55
C VAL A 129 -4.84 1.49 -4.79
N VAL A 130 -6.05 0.95 -4.73
CA VAL A 130 -6.72 0.28 -5.83
C VAL A 130 -7.88 1.16 -6.32
N HIS A 131 -8.01 1.26 -7.63
CA HIS A 131 -9.16 1.83 -8.31
C HIS A 131 -9.40 1.09 -9.63
N GLN A 132 -10.54 1.35 -10.26
CA GLN A 132 -10.95 0.68 -11.49
C GLN A 132 -11.38 1.72 -12.53
N ASP A 133 -11.00 1.51 -13.78
CA ASP A 133 -11.45 2.32 -14.89
C ASP A 133 -12.97 2.08 -15.13
N PRO A 134 -13.84 3.09 -15.02
CA PRO A 134 -15.28 2.92 -15.09
C PRO A 134 -15.79 2.52 -16.48
N GLU A 135 -14.95 2.60 -17.52
CA GLU A 135 -15.31 2.25 -18.89
C GLU A 135 -14.78 0.86 -19.28
N THR A 136 -13.55 0.53 -18.89
CA THR A 136 -12.91 -0.74 -19.30
C THR A 136 -13.03 -1.84 -18.24
N GLY A 137 -13.30 -1.49 -16.98
CA GLY A 137 -13.24 -2.42 -15.86
C GLY A 137 -11.83 -2.83 -15.47
N GLU A 138 -10.80 -2.28 -16.12
CA GLU A 138 -9.40 -2.58 -15.78
C GLU A 138 -9.04 -1.95 -14.43
N TYR A 139 -8.44 -2.73 -13.56
CA TYR A 139 -7.89 -2.25 -12.30
C TYR A 139 -6.60 -1.49 -12.53
N ASN A 140 -6.30 -0.55 -11.63
CA ASN A 140 -5.01 0.10 -11.56
C ASN A 140 -4.58 0.18 -10.10
N GLN A 141 -3.33 -0.19 -9.84
CA GLN A 141 -2.64 0.05 -8.59
C GLN A 141 -1.80 1.32 -8.70
N MET A 142 -1.80 2.18 -7.67
CA MET A 142 -0.84 3.29 -7.59
C MET A 142 -0.41 3.52 -6.14
N PHE A 143 0.70 4.24 -5.95
CA PHE A 143 1.24 4.59 -4.63
C PHE A 143 1.12 6.10 -4.40
N PRO A 144 -0.05 6.61 -4.01
CA PRO A 144 -0.21 8.00 -3.66
C PRO A 144 0.23 8.20 -2.21
N ARG A 145 0.55 9.45 -1.88
CA ARG A 145 0.45 9.90 -0.50
C ARG A 145 -1.01 10.24 -0.22
N CYS A 146 -1.57 9.66 0.84
CA CYS A 146 -2.92 9.95 1.33
C CYS A 146 -2.81 10.64 2.70
N GLY A 147 -2.99 11.96 2.74
CA GLY A 147 -2.88 12.77 3.96
C GLY A 147 -4.19 12.85 4.73
N VAL A 148 -4.16 12.63 6.04
CA VAL A 148 -5.35 12.66 6.91
C VAL A 148 -5.79 14.11 7.16
N LEU A 149 -6.97 14.48 6.66
CA LEU A 149 -7.56 15.82 6.84
C LEU A 149 -8.50 15.89 8.05
N SER A 150 -9.22 14.80 8.32
CA SER A 150 -10.19 14.72 9.41
C SER A 150 -10.39 13.26 9.82
N ARG A 151 -11.34 13.03 10.73
CA ARG A 151 -11.74 11.70 11.20
C ARG A 151 -12.02 10.68 10.09
N ASN A 152 -12.54 11.11 8.94
CA ASN A 152 -12.95 10.23 7.85
C ASN A 152 -12.65 10.82 6.47
N GLU A 153 -11.74 11.79 6.39
CA GLU A 153 -11.37 12.45 5.14
C GLU A 153 -9.86 12.45 4.94
N MET A 154 -9.45 12.15 3.71
CA MET A 154 -8.05 12.22 3.28
C MET A 154 -7.93 13.00 1.97
N VAL A 155 -6.75 13.58 1.73
CA VAL A 155 -6.32 14.13 0.43
C VAL A 155 -5.33 13.18 -0.22
N ALA A 156 -5.49 12.90 -1.52
CA ALA A 156 -4.60 12.02 -2.26
C ALA A 156 -4.02 12.72 -3.50
N SER A 157 -2.71 12.55 -3.72
CA SER A 157 -2.03 13.04 -4.93
C SER A 157 -1.98 11.97 -6.02
N PHE A 158 -2.66 12.24 -7.14
CA PHE A 158 -2.69 11.35 -8.31
C PHE A 158 -1.51 11.66 -9.23
N VAL A 159 -0.49 10.81 -9.21
CA VAL A 159 0.80 11.06 -9.90
C VAL A 159 1.01 10.24 -11.17
N THR A 160 0.22 9.18 -11.39
CA THR A 160 0.35 8.33 -12.58
C THR A 160 -0.61 8.76 -13.69
N ALA A 161 -0.23 8.54 -14.95
CA ALA A 161 -1.05 8.89 -16.10
C ALA A 161 -2.37 8.08 -16.12
N THR A 162 -2.32 6.80 -15.76
CA THR A 162 -3.49 5.92 -15.70
C THR A 162 -4.49 6.41 -14.66
N ALA A 163 -4.04 6.68 -13.43
CA ALA A 163 -4.92 7.15 -12.36
C ALA A 163 -5.52 8.54 -12.67
N ASN A 164 -4.74 9.44 -13.28
CA ASN A 164 -5.27 10.73 -13.75
C ASN A 164 -6.33 10.57 -14.85
N ARG A 165 -6.15 9.62 -15.77
CA ARG A 165 -7.15 9.31 -16.80
C ARG A 165 -8.45 8.78 -16.17
N ILE A 166 -8.34 7.86 -15.22
CA ILE A 166 -9.49 7.28 -14.52
C ILE A 166 -10.23 8.37 -13.71
N LEU A 167 -9.50 9.22 -12.99
CA LEU A 167 -10.08 10.36 -12.28
C LEU A 167 -10.81 11.34 -13.23
N ALA A 168 -10.24 11.61 -14.40
CA ALA A 168 -10.86 12.48 -15.40
C ALA A 168 -12.16 11.90 -16.00
N LYS A 169 -12.25 10.57 -16.15
CA LYS A 169 -13.48 9.89 -16.57
C LYS A 169 -14.59 10.09 -15.54
N HIS A 170 -14.30 9.85 -14.25
CA HIS A 170 -15.25 10.12 -13.17
C HIS A 170 -15.65 11.60 -13.09
N ARG A 171 -14.69 12.51 -13.27
CA ARG A 171 -14.96 13.96 -13.36
C ARG A 171 -15.96 14.29 -14.47
N THR A 172 -15.75 13.72 -15.66
CA THR A 172 -16.61 13.95 -16.83
C THR A 172 -18.00 13.35 -16.65
N ALA A 173 -18.09 12.17 -16.02
CA ALA A 173 -19.34 11.51 -15.70
C ALA A 173 -20.09 12.15 -14.51
N GLY A 174 -19.49 13.09 -13.79
CA GLY A 174 -20.06 13.68 -12.57
C GLY A 174 -20.20 12.68 -11.42
N THR A 175 -19.39 11.62 -11.40
CA THR A 175 -19.42 10.58 -10.37
C THR A 175 -18.21 10.68 -9.45
N LYS A 176 -18.31 10.14 -8.24
CA LYS A 176 -17.13 9.95 -7.38
C LYS A 176 -16.42 8.66 -7.80
N MET A 177 -15.09 8.66 -7.70
CA MET A 177 -14.27 7.49 -8.03
C MET A 177 -14.10 6.60 -6.79
N PRO A 178 -14.52 5.33 -6.81
CA PRO A 178 -14.22 4.39 -5.73
C PRO A 178 -12.70 4.21 -5.56
N GLN A 179 -12.23 4.16 -4.32
CA GLN A 179 -10.83 3.92 -4.00
C GLN A 179 -10.70 3.12 -2.69
N ALA A 180 -9.85 2.10 -2.71
CA ALA A 180 -9.41 1.40 -1.51
C ALA A 180 -7.93 1.72 -1.23
N ILE A 181 -7.59 2.19 -0.04
CA ILE A 181 -6.20 2.26 0.45
C ILE A 181 -5.92 0.95 1.18
N VAL A 182 -4.84 0.27 0.80
CA VAL A 182 -4.53 -1.07 1.29
C VAL A 182 -3.19 -1.04 1.99
N ILE A 183 -3.17 -1.33 3.29
CA ILE A 183 -2.00 -1.17 4.16
C ILE A 183 -1.64 -2.50 4.80
N GLY A 184 -0.34 -2.81 4.84
CA GLY A 184 0.19 -3.99 5.54
C GLY A 184 -0.15 -5.29 4.81
N THR A 185 0.31 -5.42 3.58
CA THR A 185 0.20 -6.64 2.77
C THR A 185 1.55 -7.34 2.65
N HIS A 186 1.58 -8.59 2.20
CA HIS A 186 2.84 -9.21 1.79
C HIS A 186 3.57 -8.31 0.77
N PRO A 187 4.89 -8.03 0.91
CA PRO A 187 5.57 -7.04 0.07
C PRO A 187 5.50 -7.32 -1.43
N ALA A 188 5.33 -8.57 -1.83
CA ALA A 188 5.14 -8.92 -3.24
C ALA A 188 3.95 -8.17 -3.90
N TRP A 189 2.86 -7.87 -3.17
CA TRP A 189 1.76 -7.06 -3.66
C TRP A 189 2.18 -5.63 -4.00
N GLU A 190 3.11 -5.06 -3.23
CA GLU A 190 3.67 -3.73 -3.51
C GLU A 190 4.68 -3.77 -4.66
N LEU A 191 5.49 -4.84 -4.72
CA LEU A 191 6.50 -5.01 -5.76
C LEU A 191 5.85 -5.08 -7.15
N VAL A 192 4.77 -5.86 -7.30
CA VAL A 192 4.10 -6.02 -8.60
C VAL A 192 3.39 -4.74 -9.04
N GLY A 193 2.87 -3.95 -8.09
CA GLY A 193 2.28 -2.64 -8.36
C GLY A 193 3.24 -1.60 -8.90
N CYS A 194 4.56 -1.83 -8.82
CA CYS A 194 5.56 -0.97 -9.44
C CYS A 194 5.72 -1.25 -10.96
N TYR A 195 4.97 -2.20 -11.52
CA TYR A 195 4.99 -2.48 -12.94
C TYR A 195 4.56 -1.24 -13.74
N SER A 196 5.44 -0.77 -14.62
CA SER A 196 5.25 0.51 -15.34
C SER A 196 5.07 0.34 -16.85
N TYR A 197 5.05 -0.89 -17.35
CA TYR A 197 4.92 -1.13 -18.78
C TYR A 197 3.44 -1.19 -19.19
N PRO A 198 3.06 -0.71 -20.38
CA PRO A 198 1.70 -0.85 -20.87
C PRO A 198 1.28 -2.31 -20.93
N HIS A 199 0.15 -2.60 -20.28
CA HIS A 199 -0.49 -3.90 -20.31
C HIS A 199 -2.00 -3.70 -20.43
N SER A 200 -2.67 -4.68 -21.01
CA SER A 200 -4.13 -4.70 -21.14
C SER A 200 -4.60 -6.15 -21.05
N GLY A 201 -5.79 -6.31 -20.46
CA GLY A 201 -6.39 -7.63 -20.24
C GLY A 201 -5.87 -8.39 -19.02
N TRP A 202 -5.00 -7.79 -18.21
CA TRP A 202 -4.58 -8.30 -16.91
C TRP A 202 -4.20 -7.13 -15.98
N TRP A 203 -4.17 -7.39 -14.68
CA TRP A 203 -3.87 -6.43 -13.61
C TRP A 203 -2.54 -6.75 -12.91
N GLU A 204 -1.79 -5.74 -12.43
CA GLU A 204 -0.49 -5.93 -11.78
C GLU A 204 -0.48 -7.01 -10.68
N PHE A 205 -1.57 -7.11 -9.91
CA PHE A 205 -1.75 -8.14 -8.89
C PHE A 205 -1.61 -9.57 -9.40
N GLU A 206 -1.93 -9.83 -10.66
CA GLU A 206 -1.78 -11.15 -11.28
C GLU A 206 -0.31 -11.60 -11.38
N LEU A 207 0.66 -10.70 -11.20
CA LEU A 207 2.08 -11.08 -11.09
C LEU A 207 2.48 -11.59 -9.69
N PHE A 208 1.57 -11.57 -8.70
CA PHE A 208 1.88 -11.96 -7.33
C PHE A 208 2.42 -13.40 -7.23
N GLU A 209 1.76 -14.34 -7.91
CA GLU A 209 2.19 -15.73 -7.95
C GLU A 209 3.52 -15.89 -8.69
N ALA A 210 3.76 -15.11 -9.75
CA ALA A 210 5.03 -15.13 -10.46
C ALA A 210 6.21 -14.71 -9.55
N VAL A 211 5.96 -13.88 -8.53
CA VAL A 211 6.93 -13.49 -7.50
C VAL A 211 7.06 -14.56 -6.42
N THR A 212 5.94 -15.01 -5.85
CA THR A 212 5.94 -15.78 -4.59
C THR A 212 5.88 -17.29 -4.78
N GLY A 213 5.37 -17.76 -5.91
CA GLY A 213 4.98 -19.14 -6.14
C GLY A 213 3.68 -19.56 -5.42
N GLU A 214 2.98 -18.62 -4.79
CA GLU A 214 1.71 -18.85 -4.11
C GLU A 214 0.58 -18.08 -4.82
N VAL A 215 -0.60 -18.70 -4.92
CA VAL A 215 -1.77 -18.10 -5.57
C VAL A 215 -2.15 -16.81 -4.83
N GLY A 216 -2.34 -15.73 -5.59
CA GLY A 216 -2.84 -14.47 -5.04
C GLY A 216 -4.33 -14.55 -4.73
N VAL A 217 -4.71 -14.28 -3.47
CA VAL A 217 -6.10 -14.33 -3.03
C VAL A 217 -6.62 -12.93 -2.71
N VAL A 218 -7.74 -12.55 -3.32
CA VAL A 218 -8.40 -11.26 -3.13
C VAL A 218 -9.84 -11.45 -2.63
N THR A 219 -10.39 -10.41 -2.02
CA THR A 219 -11.80 -10.35 -1.65
C THR A 219 -12.41 -9.00 -1.99
N LYS A 220 -13.73 -8.96 -2.13
CA LYS A 220 -14.47 -7.72 -2.39
C LYS A 220 -14.45 -6.82 -1.17
N CYS A 221 -14.26 -5.54 -1.42
CA CYS A 221 -14.48 -4.46 -0.46
C CYS A 221 -15.94 -4.50 0.06
N LYS A 222 -16.15 -3.98 1.28
CA LYS A 222 -17.46 -4.01 1.96
C LYS A 222 -18.43 -2.95 1.46
N THR A 223 -17.93 -1.81 0.98
CA THR A 223 -18.72 -0.61 0.67
C THR A 223 -18.54 -0.09 -0.75
N ILE A 224 -17.53 -0.58 -1.47
CA ILE A 224 -17.22 -0.19 -2.85
C ILE A 224 -16.99 -1.44 -3.71
N ASP A 225 -17.25 -1.33 -5.01
CA ASP A 225 -17.08 -2.43 -5.97
C ASP A 225 -15.62 -2.54 -6.44
N LEU A 226 -14.72 -2.86 -5.51
CA LEU A 226 -13.30 -3.12 -5.75
C LEU A 226 -12.88 -4.40 -5.00
N VAL A 227 -11.73 -4.95 -5.36
CA VAL A 227 -11.11 -6.08 -4.66
C VAL A 227 -9.78 -5.68 -4.03
N VAL A 228 -9.44 -6.34 -2.92
CA VAL A 228 -8.22 -6.13 -2.14
C VAL A 228 -7.64 -7.47 -1.67
N PRO A 229 -6.34 -7.58 -1.37
CA PRO A 229 -5.77 -8.82 -0.83
C PRO A 229 -6.43 -9.22 0.49
N VAL A 230 -6.74 -10.51 0.65
CA VAL A 230 -7.44 -11.02 1.85
C VAL A 230 -6.64 -10.84 3.14
N GLU A 231 -5.30 -10.80 3.03
CA GLU A 231 -4.36 -10.68 4.15
C GLU A 231 -3.94 -9.23 4.45
N ALA A 232 -4.56 -8.23 3.82
CA ALA A 232 -4.26 -6.83 4.12
C ALA A 232 -4.55 -6.53 5.61
N SER A 233 -3.63 -5.85 6.28
CA SER A 233 -3.79 -5.54 7.71
C SER A 233 -4.86 -4.47 7.95
N ILE A 234 -4.93 -3.46 7.07
CA ILE A 234 -5.93 -2.38 7.14
C ILE A 234 -6.37 -2.06 5.71
N VAL A 235 -7.68 -1.94 5.51
CA VAL A 235 -8.29 -1.45 4.26
C VAL A 235 -9.14 -0.23 4.57
N ILE A 236 -8.86 0.90 3.92
CA ILE A 236 -9.66 2.12 4.02
C ILE A 236 -10.43 2.29 2.72
N GLU A 237 -11.75 2.12 2.79
CA GLU A 237 -12.64 2.23 1.64
C GLU A 237 -13.28 3.61 1.58
N GLY A 238 -13.41 4.17 0.38
CA GLY A 238 -14.10 5.42 0.19
C GLY A 238 -14.22 5.86 -1.25
N TYR A 239 -14.50 7.15 -1.41
CA TYR A 239 -14.74 7.76 -2.70
C TYR A 239 -13.94 9.06 -2.85
N VAL A 240 -13.20 9.15 -3.93
CA VAL A 240 -12.48 10.37 -4.32
C VAL A 240 -13.47 11.29 -5.03
N ASN A 241 -13.59 12.53 -4.51
CA ASN A 241 -14.36 13.56 -5.19
C ASN A 241 -13.47 14.24 -6.26
N PRO A 242 -13.77 14.11 -7.56
CA PRO A 242 -12.89 14.60 -8.61
C PRO A 242 -12.84 16.13 -8.73
N THR A 243 -13.70 16.87 -8.03
CA THR A 243 -13.78 18.35 -8.11
C THR A 243 -13.38 19.04 -6.81
N ARG A 244 -13.26 18.31 -5.70
CA ARG A 244 -12.80 18.87 -4.42
C ARG A 244 -11.31 18.65 -4.28
N THR A 245 -10.59 19.71 -3.93
CA THR A 245 -9.15 19.69 -3.69
C THR A 245 -8.84 20.23 -2.30
N ALA A 246 -7.69 19.81 -1.77
CA ALA A 246 -7.08 20.38 -0.57
C ALA A 246 -5.58 20.56 -0.85
N GLN A 247 -4.91 21.39 -0.05
CA GLN A 247 -3.45 21.50 -0.14
C GLN A 247 -2.83 20.17 0.29
N ASP A 248 -1.94 19.63 -0.53
CA ASP A 248 -1.08 18.50 -0.23
C ASP A 248 0.39 18.94 -0.34
N GLY A 249 1.17 18.75 0.72
CA GLY A 249 2.56 19.24 0.83
C GLY A 249 2.73 20.64 1.43
N PRO A 250 3.99 21.13 1.57
CA PRO A 250 5.19 20.63 0.90
C PRO A 250 5.63 19.27 1.44
N SER A 251 6.22 18.45 0.58
CA SER A 251 6.58 17.09 0.98
C SER A 251 7.81 16.56 0.21
N PRO A 252 8.63 15.67 0.79
CA PRO A 252 9.76 15.09 0.08
C PRO A 252 9.28 14.24 -1.10
N GLY A 253 9.74 14.56 -2.30
CA GLY A 253 9.54 13.74 -3.50
C GLY A 253 10.63 12.66 -3.66
N PRO A 254 10.58 11.84 -4.73
CA PRO A 254 11.56 10.78 -4.99
C PRO A 254 13.00 11.25 -5.13
N THR A 255 13.21 12.55 -5.40
CA THR A 255 14.54 13.19 -5.44
C THR A 255 15.07 13.56 -4.05
N MET A 256 14.34 13.22 -2.98
CA MET A 256 14.63 13.58 -1.59
C MET A 256 14.63 15.10 -1.32
N LEU A 257 13.98 15.86 -2.21
CA LEU A 257 13.79 17.31 -2.08
C LEU A 257 12.31 17.61 -1.82
N TYR A 258 12.06 18.68 -1.06
CA TYR A 258 10.70 19.17 -0.86
C TYR A 258 10.19 19.84 -2.13
N THR A 259 8.99 19.45 -2.54
CA THR A 259 8.20 20.09 -3.59
C THR A 259 6.90 20.64 -3.03
#